data_AF-A0A6V8P5F1-F1
#
_entry.id   AF-A0A6V8P5F1-F1
#
_cell.length_a   1.000
_cell.length_b   1.000
_cell.length_c   1.000
_cell.angle_alpha   90.00
_cell.angle_beta   90.00
_cell.angle_gamma   90.00
#
_symmetry.space_group_name_H-M   'P 1'
#
loop_
_entity.id
_entity.type
_entity.pdbx_description
1 polymer ?
#
loop_
_entity_poly.entity_id
_entity_poly.type
_entity_poly.pdbx_seq_one_letter_code
_entity_poly.pdbx_strand_id
1 'polypeptide(L)'
;MPVDVSAATEYVKLSFFGIIDNGRVGEPEVTVDGVMLVAALVDMMAHKLKVILQRIEAKDYRDIAAMLEYGIRLDEGMAGACALFGKTFQPSESLKALVYFEGGDLDTLSSDERMVLVSAVKTIKKIPTCIIRSKFLVD
;
A
#
# COMPACT_ATOMS: atom_id res chain seq x y z
N MET A 1 -25.79 16.54 -29.30
CA MET A 1 -24.63 16.54 -30.22
C MET A 1 -23.70 15.43 -29.77
N PRO A 2 -23.23 14.55 -30.65
CA PRO A 2 -22.20 13.58 -30.27
C PRO A 2 -20.89 14.34 -30.11
N VAL A 3 -20.25 14.15 -28.96
CA VAL A 3 -18.90 14.68 -28.73
C VAL A 3 -17.95 13.72 -29.43
N ASP A 4 -17.24 14.23 -30.42
CA ASP A 4 -16.16 13.52 -31.11
C ASP A 4 -14.98 13.39 -30.14
N VAL A 5 -14.64 12.16 -29.76
CA VAL A 5 -13.53 11.85 -28.85
C VAL A 5 -12.42 11.19 -29.67
N SER A 6 -11.75 11.98 -30.51
CA SER A 6 -10.59 11.56 -31.31
C SER A 6 -9.25 12.04 -30.72
N ALA A 7 -9.16 12.16 -29.40
CA ALA A 7 -7.88 12.12 -28.69
C ALA A 7 -7.85 10.77 -27.97
N ALA A 8 -6.76 10.01 -28.09
CA ALA A 8 -6.61 8.70 -27.46
C ALA A 8 -7.06 8.78 -25.99
N THR A 9 -8.27 8.33 -25.71
CA THR A 9 -8.84 8.45 -24.39
C THR A 9 -8.12 7.43 -23.53
N GLU A 10 -7.24 7.91 -22.66
CA GLU A 10 -6.62 7.12 -21.61
C GLU A 10 -7.72 6.68 -20.63
N TYR A 11 -8.46 5.64 -21.00
CA TYR A 11 -9.43 5.01 -20.12
C TYR A 11 -8.69 4.15 -19.11
N VAL A 12 -8.92 4.40 -17.82
CA VAL A 12 -8.49 3.50 -16.76
C VAL A 12 -9.54 2.40 -16.60
N LYS A 13 -9.10 1.14 -16.68
CA LYS A 13 -9.98 0.00 -16.39
C LYS A 13 -10.17 -0.12 -14.89
N LEU A 14 -11.42 -0.07 -14.45
CA LEU A 14 -11.81 -0.34 -13.06
C LEU A 14 -12.49 -1.70 -12.98
N SER A 15 -12.02 -2.53 -12.06
CA SER A 15 -12.64 -3.82 -11.72
C SER A 15 -13.12 -3.75 -10.28
N PHE A 16 -14.39 -4.09 -10.07
CA PHE A 16 -15.00 -4.11 -8.73
C PHE A 16 -15.04 -5.53 -8.20
N PHE A 17 -14.44 -5.72 -7.04
CA PHE A 17 -14.47 -6.97 -6.30
C PHE A 17 -15.23 -6.75 -4.99
N GLY A 18 -16.32 -7.47 -4.78
CA GLY A 18 -17.12 -7.40 -3.55
C GLY A 18 -16.62 -8.37 -2.47
N ILE A 19 -17.17 -8.23 -1.26
CA ILE A 19 -17.00 -9.17 -0.14
C ILE A 19 -15.55 -9.26 0.36
N ILE A 20 -14.83 -8.13 0.36
CA ILE A 20 -13.50 -8.03 0.98
C ILE A 20 -13.67 -7.39 2.36
N ASP A 21 -13.43 -8.17 3.42
CA ASP A 21 -13.68 -7.82 4.83
C ASP A 21 -12.37 -7.58 5.62
N ASN A 22 -11.39 -6.94 4.98
CA ASN A 22 -10.08 -6.68 5.60
C ASN A 22 -10.11 -5.55 6.64
N GLY A 23 -11.15 -4.70 6.63
CA GLY A 23 -11.25 -3.51 7.48
C GLY A 23 -10.36 -2.35 7.05
N ARG A 24 -10.37 -1.29 7.88
CA ARG A 24 -9.59 -0.07 7.69
C ARG A 24 -9.07 0.49 9.01
N VAL A 25 -7.92 1.15 8.96
CA VAL A 25 -7.33 1.92 10.06
C VAL A 25 -7.30 3.42 9.74
N GLY A 26 -7.40 3.79 8.47
CA GLY A 26 -7.51 5.17 8.01
C GLY A 26 -8.94 5.62 7.72
N GLU A 27 -9.12 6.92 7.49
CA GLU A 27 -10.34 7.47 6.91
C GLU A 27 -10.24 7.44 5.39
N PRO A 28 -11.17 6.76 4.69
CA PRO A 28 -11.23 6.77 3.24
C PRO A 28 -11.45 8.17 2.70
N GLU A 29 -10.92 8.41 1.51
CA GLU A 29 -11.04 9.68 0.80
C GLU A 29 -12.12 9.58 -0.26
N VAL A 30 -12.97 10.60 -0.34
CA VAL A 30 -13.96 10.73 -1.41
C VAL A 30 -13.30 11.46 -2.57
N THR A 31 -13.46 10.94 -3.79
CA THR A 31 -12.98 11.63 -4.99
C THR A 31 -13.66 12.99 -5.16
N VAL A 32 -12.99 13.93 -5.82
CA VAL A 32 -13.46 15.32 -5.96
C VAL A 32 -14.86 15.40 -6.60
N ASP A 33 -15.19 14.46 -7.48
CA ASP A 33 -16.50 14.34 -8.13
C ASP A 33 -17.57 13.66 -7.26
N GLY A 34 -17.22 13.18 -6.06
CA GLY A 34 -18.13 12.49 -5.15
C GLY A 34 -18.51 11.07 -5.58
N VAL A 35 -17.86 10.51 -6.62
CA VAL A 35 -18.29 9.25 -7.23
C VAL A 35 -17.70 8.03 -6.52
N MET A 36 -16.44 8.10 -6.08
CA MET A 36 -15.72 6.96 -5.53
C MET A 36 -15.18 7.24 -4.14
N LEU A 37 -15.17 6.20 -3.31
CA LEU A 37 -14.49 6.18 -2.04
C LEU A 37 -13.19 5.36 -2.18
N VAL A 38 -12.07 5.97 -1.85
CA VAL A 38 -10.72 5.41 -1.98
C VAL A 38 -10.17 5.13 -0.60
N ALA A 39 -9.55 3.97 -0.40
CA ALA A 39 -8.91 3.63 0.86
C ALA A 39 -7.83 4.65 1.23
N ALA A 40 -7.64 4.89 2.52
CA ALA A 40 -6.55 5.76 2.97
C ALA A 40 -5.20 5.16 2.54
N LEU A 41 -4.21 6.00 2.27
CA LEU A 41 -2.87 5.53 1.89
C LEU A 41 -2.23 4.62 2.94
N VAL A 42 -2.53 4.83 4.23
CA VAL A 42 -2.06 3.93 5.30
C VAL A 42 -2.66 2.51 5.20
N ASP A 43 -3.91 2.39 4.74
CA ASP A 43 -4.55 1.10 4.49
C ASP A 43 -3.90 0.41 3.28
N MET A 44 -3.61 1.17 2.22
CA MET A 44 -2.90 0.66 1.04
C MET A 44 -1.49 0.20 1.38
N MET A 45 -0.75 0.99 2.17
CA MET A 45 0.57 0.64 2.69
C MET A 45 0.52 -0.67 3.49
N ALA A 46 -0.44 -0.82 4.41
CA ALA A 46 -0.61 -2.04 5.18
C ALA A 46 -0.82 -3.27 4.28
N HIS A 47 -1.66 -3.17 3.26
CA HIS A 47 -1.88 -4.25 2.29
C HIS A 47 -0.61 -4.57 1.49
N LYS A 48 0.14 -3.56 1.03
CA LYS A 48 1.38 -3.78 0.29
C LYS A 48 2.43 -4.49 1.16
N LEU A 49 2.59 -4.05 2.40
CA LEU A 49 3.49 -4.69 3.38
C LEU A 49 3.12 -6.15 3.65
N LYS A 50 1.81 -6.47 3.64
CA LYS A 50 1.34 -7.85 3.74
C LYS A 50 1.63 -8.65 2.47
N VAL A 51 1.40 -8.08 1.29
CA VAL A 51 1.55 -8.75 -0.01
C VAL A 51 3.01 -9.10 -0.32
N ILE A 52 3.98 -8.27 0.05
CA ILE A 52 5.41 -8.58 -0.16
C ILE A 52 5.88 -9.84 0.59
N LEU A 53 5.12 -10.30 1.60
CA LEU A 53 5.38 -11.57 2.29
C LEU A 53 4.75 -12.78 1.60
N GLN A 54 3.84 -12.56 0.66
CA GLN A 54 3.13 -13.60 -0.07
C GLN A 54 3.71 -13.83 -1.47
N ARG A 55 4.32 -12.80 -2.04
CA ARG A 55 4.97 -12.83 -3.35
C ARG A 55 6.03 -11.75 -3.45
N ILE A 56 6.97 -11.95 -4.37
CA ILE A 56 8.06 -11.02 -4.63
C ILE A 56 7.80 -10.42 -6.01
N GLU A 57 7.21 -9.23 -6.05
CA GLU A 57 6.92 -8.48 -7.29
C GLU A 57 7.33 -7.01 -7.13
N ALA A 58 8.11 -6.47 -8.07
CA ALA A 58 8.72 -5.15 -8.00
C ALA A 58 7.68 -4.02 -7.91
N LYS A 59 6.50 -4.20 -8.52
CA LYS A 59 5.41 -3.22 -8.40
C LYS A 59 4.97 -3.00 -6.95
N ASP A 60 4.99 -4.04 -6.11
CA ASP A 60 4.56 -3.90 -4.72
C ASP A 60 5.60 -3.10 -3.91
N TYR A 61 6.89 -3.23 -4.24
CA TYR A 61 7.97 -2.44 -3.65
C TYR A 61 7.99 -0.99 -4.15
N ARG A 62 7.75 -0.79 -5.46
CA ARG A 62 7.63 0.54 -6.09
C ARG A 62 6.47 1.34 -5.50
N ASP A 63 5.32 0.72 -5.29
CA ASP A 63 4.18 1.37 -4.65
C ASP A 63 4.49 1.79 -3.21
N ILE A 64 5.22 0.96 -2.46
CA ILE A 64 5.69 1.30 -1.10
C ILE A 64 6.66 2.47 -1.16
N ALA A 65 7.65 2.44 -2.06
CA ALA A 65 8.61 3.53 -2.21
C ALA A 65 7.91 4.87 -2.54
N ALA A 66 6.95 4.85 -3.48
CA ALA A 66 6.17 6.03 -3.83
C ALA A 66 5.36 6.59 -2.65
N MET A 67 4.72 5.71 -1.86
CA MET A 67 4.00 6.15 -0.65
C MET A 67 4.95 6.73 0.42
N LEU A 68 6.16 6.19 0.55
CA LEU A 68 7.18 6.72 1.46
C LEU A 68 7.66 8.11 1.02
N GLU A 69 7.90 8.30 -0.28
CA GLU A 69 8.27 9.60 -0.85
C GLU A 69 7.16 10.64 -0.70
N TYR A 70 5.90 10.22 -0.80
CA TYR A 70 4.74 11.06 -0.51
C TYR A 70 4.66 11.49 0.97
N GLY A 71 5.39 10.80 1.87
CA GLY A 71 5.47 11.11 3.29
C GLY A 71 4.64 10.20 4.19
N ILE A 72 4.10 9.10 3.68
CA ILE A 72 3.50 8.06 4.53
C ILE A 72 4.58 7.41 5.35
N ARG A 73 4.40 7.35 6.66
CA ARG A 73 5.39 6.75 7.55
C ARG A 73 5.31 5.22 7.50
N LEU A 74 6.48 4.59 7.36
CA LEU A 74 6.56 3.13 7.33
C LEU A 74 6.06 2.50 8.63
N ASP A 75 6.37 3.07 9.79
CA ASP A 75 5.95 2.52 11.09
C ASP A 75 4.43 2.58 11.30
N GLU A 76 3.75 3.60 10.78
CA GLU A 76 2.28 3.67 10.74
C GLU A 76 1.69 2.59 9.85
N GLY A 77 2.24 2.40 8.64
CA GLY A 77 1.84 1.31 7.74
C GLY A 77 2.02 -0.08 8.36
N MET A 78 3.15 -0.31 9.04
CA MET A 78 3.43 -1.54 9.77
C MET A 78 2.44 -1.77 10.92
N ALA A 79 2.10 -0.71 11.66
CA ALA A 79 1.11 -0.78 12.72
C ALA A 79 -0.29 -1.11 12.17
N GLY A 80 -0.66 -0.51 11.04
CA GLY A 80 -1.89 -0.84 10.31
C GLY A 80 -1.92 -2.32 9.87
N ALA A 81 -0.84 -2.82 9.29
CA ALA A 81 -0.73 -4.23 8.89
C ALA A 81 -0.82 -5.19 10.09
N CYS A 82 -0.19 -4.85 11.21
CA CYS A 82 -0.35 -5.60 12.47
C CYS A 82 -1.81 -5.66 12.92
N ALA A 83 -2.52 -4.54 12.87
CA ALA A 83 -3.90 -4.46 13.30
C ALA A 83 -4.82 -5.27 12.38
N LEU A 84 -4.72 -5.07 11.06
CA LEU A 84 -5.61 -5.67 10.06
C LEU A 84 -5.39 -7.18 9.89
N PHE A 85 -4.14 -7.64 9.89
CA PHE A 85 -3.81 -9.02 9.53
C PHE A 85 -3.38 -9.89 10.72
N GLY A 86 -3.22 -9.29 11.89
CA GLY A 86 -2.90 -9.97 13.15
C GLY A 86 -1.75 -10.97 13.02
N LYS A 87 -1.99 -12.21 13.45
CA LYS A 87 -0.98 -13.28 13.47
C LYS A 87 -0.45 -13.68 12.10
N THR A 88 -1.13 -13.31 11.02
CA THR A 88 -0.69 -13.65 9.67
C THR A 88 0.34 -12.67 9.12
N PHE A 89 0.56 -11.54 9.79
CA PHE A 89 1.58 -10.56 9.43
C PHE A 89 2.74 -10.59 10.43
N GLN A 90 3.96 -10.68 9.91
CA GLN A 90 5.18 -10.73 10.71
C GLN A 90 6.01 -9.47 10.42
N PRO A 91 6.00 -8.47 11.32
CA PRO A 91 6.68 -7.21 11.08
C PRO A 91 8.18 -7.34 10.81
N SER A 92 8.87 -8.22 11.55
CA SER A 92 10.30 -8.45 11.36
C SER A 92 10.62 -8.96 9.96
N GLU A 93 9.80 -9.86 9.42
CA GLU A 93 9.99 -10.42 8.08
C GLU A 93 9.68 -9.39 7.00
N SER A 94 8.66 -8.55 7.22
CA SER A 94 8.33 -7.46 6.29
C SER A 94 9.48 -6.43 6.21
N LEU A 95 10.06 -6.04 7.35
CA LEU A 95 11.23 -5.15 7.37
C LEU A 95 12.47 -5.75 6.68
N LYS A 96 12.70 -7.06 6.83
CA LYS A 96 13.79 -7.75 6.13
C LYS A 96 13.54 -7.81 4.62
N ALA A 97 12.31 -8.14 4.21
CA ALA A 97 11.93 -8.22 2.81
C ALA A 97 12.16 -6.88 2.10
N LEU A 98 11.80 -5.75 2.73
CA LEU A 98 11.99 -4.41 2.18
C LEU A 98 13.45 -4.03 1.87
N VAL A 99 14.42 -4.76 2.42
CA VAL A 99 15.87 -4.52 2.20
C VAL A 99 16.59 -5.71 1.57
N TYR A 100 15.86 -6.76 1.22
CA TYR A 100 16.39 -7.95 0.56
C TYR A 100 15.88 -8.00 -0.88
N PHE A 101 16.69 -7.50 -1.80
CA PHE A 101 16.30 -7.28 -3.19
C PHE A 101 16.64 -8.45 -4.12
N GLU A 102 16.51 -9.68 -3.64
CA GLU A 102 16.71 -10.90 -4.42
C GLU A 102 15.38 -11.63 -4.60
N GLY A 103 15.13 -12.12 -5.82
CA GLY A 103 13.91 -12.84 -6.18
C GLY A 103 12.95 -12.02 -7.04
N GLY A 104 11.99 -12.72 -7.66
CA GLY A 104 11.01 -12.12 -8.56
C GLY A 104 11.67 -11.32 -9.68
N ASP A 105 11.12 -10.13 -9.91
CA ASP A 105 11.58 -9.09 -10.84
C ASP A 105 12.19 -7.88 -10.10
N LEU A 106 12.71 -8.08 -8.87
CA LEU A 106 13.25 -6.98 -8.05
C LEU A 106 14.52 -6.35 -8.65
N ASP A 107 15.20 -7.02 -9.58
CA ASP A 107 16.30 -6.45 -10.37
C ASP A 107 15.85 -5.22 -11.17
N THR A 108 14.55 -5.11 -11.49
CA THR A 108 13.95 -3.95 -12.17
C THR A 108 13.77 -2.72 -11.27
N LEU A 109 13.98 -2.83 -9.95
CA LEU A 109 13.94 -1.68 -9.05
C LEU A 109 15.15 -0.78 -9.26
N SER A 110 14.87 0.51 -9.43
CA SER A 110 15.87 1.57 -9.52
C SER A 110 16.68 1.71 -8.23
N SER A 111 17.86 2.34 -8.34
CA SER A 111 18.69 2.64 -7.17
C SER A 111 18.00 3.56 -6.18
N ASP A 112 17.20 4.50 -6.66
CA ASP A 112 16.47 5.47 -5.81
C ASP A 112 15.36 4.77 -5.01
N GLU A 113 14.55 3.93 -5.65
CA GLU A 113 13.53 3.11 -4.96
C GLU A 113 14.16 2.26 -3.85
N ARG A 114 15.28 1.59 -4.14
CA ARG A 114 16.01 0.79 -3.13
C ARG A 114 16.51 1.66 -1.97
N MET A 115 17.01 2.86 -2.26
CA MET A 115 17.52 3.78 -1.26
C MET A 115 16.40 4.30 -0.34
N VAL A 116 15.24 4.63 -0.90
CA VAL A 116 14.05 5.04 -0.15
C VAL A 116 13.64 3.94 0.83
N LEU A 117 13.52 2.70 0.36
CA LEU A 117 13.12 1.56 1.20
C LEU A 117 14.12 1.29 2.32
N VAL A 118 15.41 1.25 2.01
CA VAL A 118 16.48 1.05 3.01
C VAL A 118 16.49 2.18 4.04
N SER A 119 16.33 3.43 3.60
CA SER A 119 16.32 4.60 4.47
C SER A 119 15.12 4.57 5.41
N ALA A 120 13.93 4.25 4.89
CA ALA A 120 12.72 4.13 5.68
C ALA A 120 12.85 3.05 6.77
N VAL A 121 13.33 1.85 6.43
CA VAL A 121 13.51 0.76 7.40
C VAL A 121 14.46 1.16 8.53
N LYS A 122 15.55 1.88 8.22
CA LYS A 122 16.52 2.36 9.24
C LYS A 122 15.92 3.32 10.27
N THR A 123 14.83 4.03 9.93
CA THR A 123 14.19 4.95 10.87
C THR A 123 13.34 4.23 11.93
N ILE A 124 13.01 2.96 11.70
CA ILE A 124 12.10 2.21 12.58
C ILE A 124 12.82 1.79 13.86
N LYS A 125 12.39 2.36 14.98
CA LYS A 125 12.83 1.97 16.33
C LYS A 125 11.80 1.10 17.04
N LYS A 126 10.53 1.42 16.84
CA LYS A 126 9.38 0.76 17.45
C LYS A 126 8.17 0.95 16.55
N ILE A 127 7.38 -0.10 16.41
CA ILE A 127 6.10 -0.03 15.70
C ILE A 127 5.03 0.45 16.71
N PRO A 128 4.30 1.54 16.41
CA PRO A 128 3.24 2.02 17.29
C PRO A 128 2.06 1.05 17.34
N THR A 129 1.16 1.25 18.30
CA THR A 129 -0.13 0.56 18.33
C THR A 129 -1.10 1.23 17.35
N CYS A 130 -1.90 0.43 16.66
CA CYS A 130 -2.96 0.90 15.76
C CYS A 130 -4.29 0.21 16.12
N ILE A 131 -5.41 0.90 15.90
CA ILE A 131 -6.77 0.40 16.17
C ILE A 131 -7.53 0.34 14.85
N ILE A 132 -8.21 -0.78 14.59
CA ILE A 132 -9.12 -0.91 13.45
C ILE A 132 -10.30 0.05 13.66
N ARG A 133 -10.53 0.93 12.68
CA ARG A 133 -11.64 1.89 12.70
C ARG A 133 -12.96 1.25 12.32
N SER A 134 -12.96 0.44 11.25
CA SER A 134 -14.12 -0.28 10.77
C SER A 134 -13.70 -1.61 10.15
N LYS A 135 -14.61 -2.60 10.18
CA LYS A 135 -14.41 -3.89 9.50
C LYS A 135 -14.68 -3.80 7.99
N PHE A 136 -15.22 -2.67 7.55
CA PHE A 136 -15.56 -2.40 6.17
C PHE A 136 -14.91 -1.09 5.73
N LEU A 137 -14.79 -0.91 4.41
CA LEU A 137 -14.35 0.36 3.86
C LEU A 137 -15.43 1.45 4.05
N VAL A 138 -16.70 1.05 3.97
CA VAL A 138 -17.88 1.89 4.16
C VAL A 138 -18.64 1.39 5.39
N ASP A 139 -19.07 2.30 6.26
CA ASP A 139 -19.83 1.96 7.47
C ASP A 139 -21.28 1.56 7.20
#